data_AF-A0A9X3XB33-F1
#
_entry.id   AF-A0A9X3XB33-F1
#
_cell.length_a   1.000
_cell.length_b   1.000
_cell.length_c   1.000
_cell.angle_alpha   90.00
_cell.angle_beta   90.00
_cell.angle_gamma   90.00
#
_symmetry.space_group_name_H-M   'P 1'
#
loop_
_entity.id
_entity.type
_entity.pdbx_description
1 polymer ?
#
loop_
_entity_poly.entity_id
_entity_poly.type
_entity_poly.pdbx_seq_one_letter_code
_entity_poly.pdbx_strand_id
1 'polypeptide(L)'
;MSENSVGKYTGNGVVDASPFKHKLVDVKHGEMSKLKRSKPGCEGVIADLATAIPAHGSEARIHADWYAEILEIKNILGEIRAQRPEADKLAEVLRESEAYYEDKLEALISRIGKAVVDTAKEENKPGLLATFESTLQYRAQYAEKSAATRRKNQQKPPTGTEEPPKGA
;
A
#
# COMPACT_ATOMS: atom_id res chain seq x y z
N MET A 1 16.99 -5.42 -9.52
CA MET A 1 17.11 -4.02 -9.04
C MET A 1 18.56 -3.61 -9.20
N SER A 2 18.87 -2.50 -9.87
CA SER A 2 20.26 -2.00 -9.89
C SER A 2 20.57 -1.41 -8.51
N GLU A 3 21.81 -1.52 -8.02
CA GLU A 3 22.18 -0.95 -6.70
C GLU A 3 21.94 0.57 -6.62
N ASN A 4 21.89 1.26 -7.77
CA ASN A 4 21.58 2.69 -7.87
C ASN A 4 20.07 3.03 -7.75
N SER A 5 19.17 2.04 -7.67
CA SER A 5 17.72 2.29 -7.60
C SER A 5 17.16 2.30 -6.17
N VAL A 6 17.98 2.09 -5.14
CA VAL A 6 17.55 2.03 -3.74
C VAL A 6 18.33 3.04 -2.89
N GLY A 7 17.65 4.10 -2.45
CA GLY A 7 18.19 5.09 -1.53
C GLY A 7 17.80 4.82 -0.08
N LYS A 8 18.59 5.30 0.89
CA LYS A 8 18.18 5.31 2.30
C LYS A 8 17.05 6.32 2.47
N TYR A 9 16.01 5.95 3.21
CA TYR A 9 14.98 6.89 3.61
C TYR A 9 15.58 7.95 4.56
N THR A 10 15.37 9.22 4.24
CA THR A 10 15.86 10.38 4.99
C THR A 10 14.75 11.19 5.65
N GLY A 11 13.49 10.79 5.47
CA GLY A 11 12.35 11.44 6.12
C GLY A 11 12.15 10.99 7.56
N ASN A 12 11.10 11.51 8.20
CA ASN A 12 10.78 11.17 9.57
C ASN A 12 10.33 9.71 9.70
N GLY A 13 10.90 9.00 10.69
CA GLY A 13 10.52 7.63 11.04
C GLY A 13 9.39 7.55 12.06
N VAL A 14 8.84 8.69 12.47
CA VAL A 14 7.76 8.79 13.46
C VAL A 14 6.71 9.73 12.90
N VAL A 15 5.45 9.30 13.00
CA VAL A 15 4.28 10.14 12.72
C VAL A 15 3.43 10.17 13.98
N ASP A 16 3.32 11.35 14.60
CA ASP A 16 2.62 11.52 15.87
C ASP A 16 1.22 12.12 15.66
N ALA A 17 0.20 11.29 15.87
CA ALA A 17 -1.20 11.70 15.87
C ALA A 17 -1.78 11.92 17.27
N SER A 18 -0.94 11.91 18.31
CA SER A 18 -1.36 12.11 19.71
C SER A 18 -2.16 13.40 19.94
N PRO A 19 -1.84 14.55 19.32
CA PRO A 19 -2.57 15.80 19.56
C PRO A 19 -4.08 15.73 19.28
N PHE A 20 -4.50 14.87 18.35
CA PHE A 20 -5.90 14.70 17.96
C PHE A 20 -6.38 13.25 18.08
N LYS A 21 -5.70 12.43 18.89
CA LYS A 21 -6.04 11.00 19.11
C LYS A 21 -7.51 10.76 19.45
N HIS A 22 -8.08 11.61 20.30
CA HIS A 22 -9.47 11.52 20.74
C HIS A 22 -10.50 11.84 19.63
N LYS A 23 -10.04 12.41 18.50
CA LYS A 23 -10.85 12.75 17.32
C LYS A 23 -10.68 11.75 16.18
N LEU A 24 -9.75 10.80 16.32
CA LEU A 24 -9.54 9.75 15.31
C LEU A 24 -10.62 8.68 15.43
N VAL A 25 -11.04 8.18 14.27
CA VAL A 25 -12.05 7.13 14.16
C VAL A 25 -11.51 5.95 13.36
N ASP A 26 -11.77 4.74 13.84
CA ASP A 26 -11.53 3.51 13.10
C ASP A 26 -12.84 3.02 12.50
N VAL A 27 -12.94 3.13 11.17
CA VAL A 27 -14.13 2.75 10.42
C VAL A 27 -13.96 1.30 9.98
N LYS A 28 -14.92 0.45 10.34
CA LYS A 28 -14.90 -0.97 9.96
C LYS A 28 -14.65 -1.15 8.46
N HIS A 29 -13.94 -2.22 8.12
CA HIS A 29 -13.62 -2.56 6.74
C HIS A 29 -14.89 -2.60 5.87
N GLY A 30 -14.85 -1.95 4.71
CA GLY A 30 -15.98 -1.84 3.77
C GLY A 30 -16.97 -0.69 4.04
N GLU A 31 -17.00 -0.13 5.25
CA GLU A 31 -17.98 0.89 5.65
C GLU A 31 -17.60 2.32 5.20
N MET A 32 -16.36 2.53 4.76
CA MET A 32 -15.86 3.82 4.26
C MET A 32 -16.71 4.40 3.10
N SER A 33 -17.31 3.52 2.28
CA SER A 33 -18.15 3.90 1.14
C SER A 33 -19.46 4.61 1.56
N LYS A 34 -19.92 4.41 2.80
CA LYS A 34 -21.14 5.03 3.33
C LYS A 34 -20.90 6.47 3.82
N LEU A 35 -19.64 6.88 4.01
CA LEU A 35 -19.30 8.21 4.48
C LEU A 35 -19.39 9.23 3.35
N LYS A 36 -20.05 10.36 3.61
CA LYS A 36 -20.13 11.47 2.66
C LYS A 36 -18.83 12.27 2.70
N ARG A 37 -18.38 12.71 1.53
CA ARG A 37 -17.21 13.58 1.37
C ARG A 37 -17.65 15.01 1.10
N SER A 38 -16.81 15.97 1.48
CA SER A 38 -17.01 17.38 1.11
C SER A 38 -17.08 17.51 -0.42
N LYS A 39 -18.02 18.33 -0.89
CA LYS A 39 -18.25 18.60 -2.31
C LYS A 39 -17.56 19.92 -2.71
N PRO A 40 -17.25 20.12 -4.01
CA PRO A 40 -16.85 21.43 -4.50
C PRO A 40 -17.83 22.53 -4.06
N GLY A 41 -17.30 23.68 -3.64
CA GLY A 41 -18.10 24.81 -3.14
C GLY A 41 -18.38 24.82 -1.63
N CYS A 42 -17.97 23.78 -0.87
CA CYS A 42 -18.21 23.72 0.57
C CYS A 42 -17.63 24.92 1.35
N GLU A 43 -16.47 25.43 0.97
CA GLU A 43 -15.87 26.60 1.61
C GLU A 43 -16.72 27.87 1.43
N GLY A 44 -17.31 28.05 0.25
CA GLY A 44 -18.23 29.15 -0.03
C GLY A 44 -19.47 29.07 0.86
N VAL A 45 -20.06 27.88 0.98
CA VAL A 45 -21.20 27.65 1.89
C VAL A 45 -20.84 28.00 3.34
N ILE A 46 -19.66 27.62 3.83
CA ILE A 46 -19.24 27.94 5.20
C ILE A 46 -19.07 29.47 5.39
N ALA A 47 -18.56 30.17 4.38
CA ALA A 47 -18.45 31.63 4.40
C ALA A 47 -19.83 32.32 4.39
N ASP A 48 -20.76 31.82 3.58
CA ASP A 48 -22.14 32.31 3.55
C ASP A 48 -22.83 32.12 4.91
N LEU A 49 -22.67 30.93 5.51
CA LEU A 49 -23.21 30.61 6.85
C LEU A 49 -22.63 31.53 7.94
N ALA A 50 -21.37 31.94 7.82
CA ALA A 50 -20.74 32.88 8.76
C ALA A 50 -21.48 34.21 8.85
N THR A 51 -22.10 34.65 7.74
CA THR A 51 -22.83 35.91 7.64
C THR A 51 -24.33 35.70 7.93
N ALA A 52 -24.91 34.62 7.38
CA ALA A 52 -26.34 34.36 7.46
C ALA A 52 -26.81 33.93 8.85
N ILE A 53 -26.01 33.17 9.59
CA ILE A 53 -26.42 32.64 10.91
C ILE A 53 -26.58 33.75 11.96
N PRO A 54 -25.65 34.71 12.10
CA PRO A 54 -25.84 35.84 13.01
C PRO A 54 -27.07 36.71 12.66
N ALA A 55 -27.37 36.86 11.37
CA ALA A 55 -28.46 37.72 10.89
C ALA A 55 -29.84 37.04 10.95
N HIS A 56 -29.92 35.75 10.61
CA HIS A 56 -31.20 35.05 10.35
C HIS A 56 -31.34 33.71 11.08
N GLY A 57 -30.33 33.26 11.83
CA GLY A 57 -30.30 31.93 12.43
C GLY A 57 -31.47 31.66 13.37
N SER A 58 -31.86 32.65 14.20
CA SER A 58 -33.00 32.51 15.12
C SER A 58 -34.34 32.40 14.38
N GLU A 59 -34.54 33.19 13.32
CA GLU A 59 -35.76 33.15 12.50
C GLU A 59 -35.88 31.80 11.77
N ALA A 60 -34.75 31.30 11.27
CA ALA A 60 -34.63 29.99 10.64
C ALA A 60 -34.68 28.81 11.63
N ARG A 61 -34.78 29.08 12.95
CA ARG A 61 -34.75 28.08 14.03
C ARG A 61 -33.50 27.17 13.98
N ILE A 62 -32.38 27.72 13.54
CA ILE A 62 -31.08 27.04 13.55
C ILE A 62 -30.56 27.05 14.98
N HIS A 63 -30.12 25.89 15.47
CA HIS A 63 -29.52 25.79 16.80
C HIS A 63 -28.20 26.58 16.83
N ALA A 64 -28.00 27.38 17.88
CA ALA A 64 -26.86 28.30 17.98
C ALA A 64 -25.50 27.58 17.86
N ASP A 65 -25.42 26.35 18.35
CA ASP A 65 -24.16 25.58 18.39
C ASP A 65 -23.78 24.91 17.06
N TRP A 66 -24.72 24.77 16.10
CA TRP A 66 -24.43 24.05 14.86
C TRP A 66 -23.32 24.69 14.04
N TYR A 67 -23.24 26.02 14.02
CA TYR A 67 -22.17 26.70 13.30
C TYR A 67 -20.81 26.47 13.97
N ALA A 68 -20.77 26.52 15.30
CA ALA A 68 -19.55 26.24 16.05
C ALA A 68 -19.07 24.80 15.82
N GLU A 69 -20.00 23.82 15.81
CA GLU A 69 -19.70 22.41 15.51
C GLU A 69 -19.15 22.24 14.07
N ILE A 70 -19.73 22.93 13.08
CA ILE A 70 -19.21 22.92 11.70
C ILE A 70 -17.77 23.42 11.65
N LEU A 71 -17.46 24.52 12.35
CA LEU A 71 -16.12 25.08 12.39
C LEU A 71 -15.13 24.14 13.10
N GLU A 72 -15.55 23.49 14.18
CA GLU A 72 -14.75 22.47 14.84
C GLU A 72 -14.42 21.32 13.89
N ILE A 73 -15.42 20.72 13.25
CA ILE A 73 -15.23 19.61 12.30
C ILE A 73 -14.32 20.04 11.14
N LYS A 74 -14.49 21.27 10.63
CA LYS A 74 -13.62 21.82 9.57
C LYS A 74 -12.16 21.88 10.02
N ASN A 75 -11.90 22.37 11.23
CA ASN A 75 -10.54 22.46 11.78
C ASN A 75 -9.91 21.08 11.95
N ILE A 76 -10.67 20.11 12.50
CA ILE A 76 -10.23 18.72 12.65
C ILE A 76 -9.88 18.11 11.29
N LEU A 77 -10.71 18.34 10.26
CA LEU A 77 -10.42 17.88 8.91
C LEU A 77 -9.14 18.52 8.35
N GLY A 78 -8.88 19.79 8.66
CA GLY A 78 -7.64 20.48 8.31
C GLY A 78 -6.41 19.84 8.95
N GLU A 79 -6.45 19.62 10.27
CA GLU A 79 -5.39 18.96 11.04
C GLU A 79 -5.07 17.57 10.49
N ILE A 80 -6.11 16.73 10.29
CA ILE A 80 -5.95 15.39 9.73
C ILE A 80 -5.34 15.44 8.33
N ARG A 81 -5.81 16.34 7.46
CA ARG A 81 -5.29 16.45 6.08
C ARG A 81 -3.86 16.98 6.03
N ALA A 82 -3.44 17.79 6.99
CA ALA A 82 -2.07 18.26 7.10
C ALA A 82 -1.12 17.14 7.53
N GLN A 83 -1.53 16.27 8.47
CA GLN A 83 -0.70 15.16 8.94
C GLN A 83 -0.67 13.97 7.98
N ARG A 84 -1.77 13.70 7.27
CA ARG A 84 -1.93 12.47 6.46
C ARG A 84 -0.80 12.19 5.46
N PRO A 85 -0.27 13.16 4.71
CA PRO A 85 0.79 12.90 3.73
C PRO A 85 2.03 12.26 4.33
N GLU A 86 2.39 12.64 5.55
CA GLU A 86 3.55 12.06 6.25
C GLU A 86 3.30 10.61 6.64
N ALA A 87 2.11 10.30 7.16
CA ALA A 87 1.67 8.93 7.43
C ALA A 87 1.65 8.07 6.17
N ASP A 88 1.05 8.58 5.09
CA ASP A 88 0.94 7.90 3.81
C ASP A 88 2.33 7.57 3.25
N LYS A 89 3.29 8.50 3.34
CA LYS A 89 4.65 8.28 2.86
C LYS A 89 5.43 7.29 3.73
N LEU A 90 5.30 7.36 5.06
CA LEU A 90 5.96 6.38 5.93
C LEU A 90 5.42 4.96 5.66
N ALA A 91 4.10 4.81 5.48
CA ALA A 91 3.49 3.53 5.13
C ALA A 91 3.96 3.01 3.76
N GLU A 92 4.13 3.89 2.77
CA GLU A 92 4.73 3.56 1.48
C GLU A 92 6.16 3.02 1.64
N VAL A 93 7.03 3.75 2.35
CA VAL A 93 8.43 3.36 2.57
C VAL A 93 8.55 2.05 3.33
N LEU A 94 7.66 1.78 4.30
CA LEU A 94 7.64 0.51 5.01
C LEU A 94 7.32 -0.66 4.07
N ARG A 95 6.32 -0.52 3.19
CA ARG A 95 6.00 -1.54 2.17
C ARG A 95 7.14 -1.76 1.18
N GLU A 96 7.79 -0.69 0.73
CA GLU A 96 8.96 -0.77 -0.15
C GLU A 96 10.13 -1.48 0.54
N SER A 97 10.36 -1.16 1.81
CA SER A 97 11.42 -1.76 2.62
C SER A 97 11.15 -3.24 2.86
N GLU A 98 9.90 -3.62 3.16
CA GLU A 98 9.48 -5.02 3.30
C GLU A 98 9.80 -5.79 2.02
N ALA A 99 9.30 -5.35 0.86
CA ALA A 99 9.57 -6.01 -0.42
C ALA A 99 11.07 -6.10 -0.74
N TYR A 100 11.84 -5.05 -0.42
CA TYR A 100 13.28 -5.05 -0.63
C TYR A 100 14.02 -6.08 0.25
N TYR A 101 13.65 -6.17 1.53
CA TYR A 101 14.28 -7.13 2.43
C TYR A 101 13.82 -8.56 2.17
N GLU A 102 12.58 -8.76 1.70
CA GLU A 102 12.13 -10.06 1.18
C GLU A 102 12.95 -10.50 -0.03
N ASP A 103 13.15 -9.65 -1.04
CA ASP A 103 13.98 -9.97 -2.21
C ASP A 103 15.43 -10.32 -1.80
N LYS A 104 15.99 -9.58 -0.84
CA LYS A 104 17.31 -9.89 -0.29
C LYS A 104 17.34 -11.24 0.42
N LEU A 105 16.33 -11.55 1.23
CA LEU A 105 16.20 -12.83 1.92
C LEU A 105 16.15 -13.97 0.91
N GLU A 106 15.31 -13.85 -0.12
CA GLU A 106 15.18 -14.83 -1.21
C GLU A 106 16.50 -15.05 -1.96
N ALA A 107 17.22 -13.98 -2.26
CA ALA A 107 18.52 -14.06 -2.91
C ALA A 107 19.55 -14.79 -2.02
N LEU A 108 19.54 -14.56 -0.71
CA LEU A 108 20.43 -15.24 0.24
C LEU A 108 20.09 -16.72 0.37
N ILE A 109 18.82 -17.07 0.54
CA ILE A 109 18.34 -18.47 0.58
C ILE A 109 18.74 -19.20 -0.69
N SER A 110 18.55 -18.57 -1.86
CA SER A 110 18.93 -19.13 -3.15
C SER A 110 20.43 -19.38 -3.28
N ARG A 111 21.27 -18.45 -2.80
CA ARG A 111 22.73 -18.60 -2.78
C ARG A 111 23.16 -19.75 -1.87
N ILE A 112 22.60 -19.84 -0.67
CA ILE A 112 22.87 -20.94 0.28
C ILE A 112 22.47 -22.27 -0.34
N GLY A 113 21.26 -22.39 -0.88
CA GLY A 113 20.79 -23.63 -1.51
C GLY A 113 21.67 -24.06 -2.69
N LYS A 114 22.17 -23.11 -3.49
CA LYS A 114 23.13 -23.40 -4.56
C LYS A 114 24.47 -23.90 -4.00
N ALA A 115 25.04 -23.20 -3.02
CA ALA A 115 26.30 -23.59 -2.39
C ALA A 115 26.22 -25.01 -1.80
N VAL A 116 25.12 -25.35 -1.11
CA VAL A 116 24.89 -26.71 -0.58
C VAL A 116 24.91 -27.76 -1.68
N VAL A 117 24.21 -27.53 -2.80
CA VAL A 117 24.19 -28.47 -3.93
C VAL A 117 25.56 -28.62 -4.56
N ASP A 118 26.27 -27.51 -4.77
CA ASP A 118 27.59 -27.51 -5.40
C ASP A 118 28.59 -28.26 -4.49
N THR A 119 28.66 -27.93 -3.20
CA THR A 119 29.53 -28.60 -2.22
C THR A 119 29.20 -30.09 -2.05
N ALA A 120 27.91 -30.47 -1.98
CA ALA A 120 27.52 -31.87 -1.86
C ALA A 120 28.02 -32.72 -3.04
N LYS A 121 28.06 -32.14 -4.25
CA LYS A 121 28.57 -32.79 -5.46
C LYS A 121 30.10 -32.79 -5.51
N GLU A 122 30.73 -31.65 -5.31
CA GLU A 122 32.17 -31.46 -5.44
C GLU A 122 32.95 -32.24 -4.37
N GLU A 123 32.45 -32.27 -3.14
CA GLU A 123 33.10 -32.96 -2.02
C GLU A 123 32.57 -34.39 -1.80
N ASN A 124 31.66 -34.88 -2.67
CA ASN A 124 31.00 -36.18 -2.55
C ASN A 124 30.34 -36.42 -1.17
N LYS A 125 29.61 -35.40 -0.67
CA LYS A 125 28.92 -35.40 0.63
C LYS A 125 27.40 -35.35 0.44
N PRO A 126 26.74 -36.43 -0.04
CA PRO A 126 25.31 -36.43 -0.31
C PRO A 126 24.44 -36.18 0.93
N GLY A 127 24.96 -36.47 2.14
CA GLY A 127 24.27 -36.21 3.40
C GLY A 127 23.91 -34.73 3.61
N LEU A 128 24.65 -33.79 3.01
CA LEU A 128 24.34 -32.37 3.07
C LEU A 128 22.97 -32.05 2.45
N LEU A 129 22.55 -32.78 1.41
CA LEU A 129 21.27 -32.53 0.76
C LEU A 129 20.10 -32.84 1.71
N ALA A 130 20.22 -33.88 2.53
CA ALA A 130 19.21 -34.23 3.52
C ALA A 130 19.16 -33.20 4.66
N THR A 131 20.30 -32.70 5.12
CA THR A 131 20.36 -31.67 6.17
C THR A 131 19.68 -30.36 5.76
N PHE A 132 19.74 -30.00 4.48
CA PHE A 132 19.19 -28.74 3.95
C PHE A 132 17.91 -28.95 3.11
N GLU A 133 17.21 -30.07 3.32
CA GLU A 133 16.06 -30.46 2.49
C GLU A 133 15.02 -29.33 2.35
N SER A 134 14.60 -28.70 3.46
CA SER A 134 13.60 -27.63 3.43
C SER A 134 14.06 -26.41 2.61
N THR A 135 15.34 -26.05 2.67
CA THR A 135 15.91 -24.96 1.87
C THR A 135 15.88 -25.31 0.38
N LEU A 136 16.21 -26.56 0.03
CA LEU A 136 16.20 -27.03 -1.36
C LEU A 136 14.78 -27.13 -1.92
N GLN A 137 13.84 -27.64 -1.13
CA GLN A 137 12.41 -27.69 -1.45
C GLN A 137 11.85 -26.28 -1.66
N TYR A 138 12.14 -25.35 -0.75
CA TYR A 138 11.70 -23.96 -0.86
C TYR A 138 12.20 -23.31 -2.15
N ARG A 139 13.50 -23.43 -2.45
CA ARG A 139 14.11 -22.93 -3.69
C ARG A 139 13.49 -23.54 -4.95
N ALA A 140 13.09 -24.82 -4.90
CA ALA A 140 12.51 -25.52 -6.05
C ALA A 140 11.14 -24.94 -6.49
N GLN A 141 10.40 -24.30 -5.58
CA GLN A 141 9.05 -23.78 -5.84
C GLN A 141 8.99 -22.83 -7.06
N TYR A 142 10.01 -21.98 -7.26
CA TYR A 142 10.05 -21.07 -8.42
C TYR A 142 10.27 -21.82 -9.75
N ALA A 143 11.10 -22.87 -9.73
CA ALA A 143 11.35 -23.71 -10.91
C ALA A 143 10.10 -24.51 -11.27
N GLU A 144 9.40 -25.05 -10.27
CA GLU A 144 8.15 -25.79 -10.43
C GLU A 144 7.04 -24.90 -11.00
N LYS A 145 6.84 -23.69 -10.44
CA LYS A 145 5.90 -22.70 -10.97
C LYS A 145 6.21 -22.34 -12.43
N SER A 146 7.48 -22.13 -12.74
CA SER A 146 7.91 -21.82 -14.11
C SER A 146 7.63 -22.97 -15.08
N ALA A 147 7.89 -24.21 -14.67
CA ALA A 147 7.58 -25.40 -15.46
C ALA A 147 6.06 -25.58 -15.65
N ALA A 148 5.26 -25.33 -14.61
CA ALA A 148 3.81 -25.38 -14.69
C ALA A 148 3.24 -24.35 -15.68
N THR A 149 3.74 -23.11 -15.65
CA THR A 149 3.38 -22.08 -16.63
C THR A 149 3.74 -22.48 -18.05
N ARG A 150 4.94 -23.04 -18.28
CA ARG A 150 5.36 -23.53 -19.61
C ARG A 150 4.43 -24.64 -20.12
N ARG A 151 4.09 -25.61 -19.28
CA ARG A 151 3.16 -26.70 -19.63
C ARG A 151 1.77 -26.14 -19.99
N LYS A 152 1.26 -25.18 -19.21
CA LYS A 152 -0.04 -24.53 -19.49
C LYS A 152 -0.04 -23.75 -20.81
N ASN A 153 1.07 -23.08 -21.14
CA ASN A 153 1.20 -22.33 -22.40
C ASN A 153 1.33 -23.25 -23.62
N GLN A 154 1.98 -24.42 -23.48
CA GLN A 154 2.04 -25.43 -24.55
C GLN A 154 0.69 -26.10 -24.82
N GLN A 155 -0.24 -26.07 -23.85
CA GLN A 155 -1.58 -26.65 -23.96
C GLN A 155 -2.64 -25.62 -24.44
N LYS A 156 -2.31 -24.32 -24.52
CA LYS A 156 -3.17 -23.32 -25.16
C LYS A 156 -2.80 -23.21 -26.64
N PRO A 157 -3.72 -23.49 -27.59
CA PRO A 157 -3.49 -23.16 -28.98
C PRO A 157 -3.34 -21.64 -29.16
N PRO A 158 -2.56 -21.17 -30.15
CA PRO A 158 -2.43 -19.74 -30.42
C PRO A 158 -3.79 -19.16 -30.81
N THR A 159 -4.38 -18.35 -29.94
CA THR A 159 -5.52 -17.50 -30.31
C THR A 159 -5.05 -16.51 -31.37
N GLY A 160 -5.82 -16.41 -32.44
CA GLY A 160 -5.44 -15.86 -33.73
C GLY A 160 -4.75 -14.50 -33.71
N THR A 161 -3.80 -14.37 -34.62
CA THR A 161 -3.42 -13.11 -35.27
C THR A 161 -4.68 -12.40 -35.78
N GLU A 162 -5.17 -11.41 -35.05
CA GLU A 162 -6.00 -10.35 -35.65
C GLU A 162 -5.08 -9.51 -36.55
N GLU A 163 -5.29 -9.62 -37.86
CA GLU A 163 -4.74 -8.68 -38.84
C GLU A 163 -5.21 -7.25 -38.49
N PRO A 164 -4.32 -6.24 -38.56
CA PRO A 164 -4.78 -4.85 -38.50
C PRO A 164 -5.64 -4.57 -39.75
N PRO A 165 -6.81 -3.92 -39.62
CA PRO A 165 -7.67 -3.67 -40.77
C PRO A 165 -6.94 -2.76 -41.78
N LYS A 166 -6.79 -3.28 -43.01
CA LYS A 166 -6.50 -2.48 -44.20
C LYS A 166 -7.73 -1.62 -44.51
N GLY A 167 -7.58 -0.31 -44.33
CA GLY A 167 -8.12 0.78 -45.16
C GLY A 167 -9.63 0.86 -45.44
N ALA A 168 -10.22 1.99 -45.03
CA ALA A 168 -11.07 2.83 -45.87
C ALA A 168 -10.99 4.28 -45.35
#